data_AF-E0STW7-F1
#
_entry.id   AF-E0STW7-F1
#
_cell.length_a   1.000
_cell.length_b   1.000
_cell.length_c   1.000
_cell.angle_alpha   90.00
_cell.angle_beta   90.00
_cell.angle_gamma   90.00
#
_symmetry.space_group_name_H-M   'P 1'
#
loop_
_entity.id
_entity.type
_entity.pdbx_description
1 polymer ?
#
loop_
_entity_poly.entity_id
_entity_poly.type
_entity_poly.pdbx_seq_one_letter_code
_entity_poly.pdbx_strand_id
1 'polypeptide(L)'
;MNSSFGDLVKRLEALTGGRVEEYLSYRPKESEGRETLMSHIMLTVRYASALSDHIVTLARIVRKIDIALSPENARRVVRYLVLFTAFYHDIGKAEAHYQLYAHGAVDRVGVPHNYASVAFVVENDDIFEGFVEALTGNYGVSVRAAEVMFDSSLTAIALHHEYYDYKDLSFVEVLTPLTIALAKNVDSLTELAFHESVFDLLRSLAEEVGRNLNVRIPVPATRRNFSTTLGRAIEYVATLHYEFGALNVRREGGSIRVSMDEAIASVLELAEALTWVLVLADNLAARHRGSTGEESFFASLIGRYYG
;
A
#
# COMPACT_ATOMS: atom_id res chain seq x y z
N MET A 1 22.22 17.18 -0.31
CA MET A 1 22.64 17.13 1.11
C MET A 1 21.61 16.30 1.84
N ASN A 2 22.00 15.19 2.45
CA ASN A 2 21.09 14.40 3.29
C ASN A 2 20.81 15.23 4.54
N SER A 3 19.57 15.72 4.67
CA SER A 3 19.13 16.38 5.89
C SER A 3 18.98 15.31 6.97
N SER A 4 19.41 15.59 8.21
CA SER A 4 19.23 14.63 9.30
C SER A 4 17.73 14.47 9.63
N PHE A 5 17.32 13.31 10.17
CA PHE A 5 15.96 13.09 10.70
C PHE A 5 15.44 14.27 11.52
N GLY A 6 16.26 14.77 12.45
CA GLY A 6 15.90 15.88 13.33
C GLY A 6 15.64 17.19 12.60
N ASP A 7 16.32 17.44 11.47
CA ASP A 7 16.08 18.63 10.64
C ASP A 7 14.79 18.49 9.83
N LEU A 8 14.50 17.30 9.32
CA LEU A 8 13.29 17.01 8.55
C LEU A 8 12.04 17.18 9.41
N VAL A 9 12.05 16.60 10.61
CA VAL A 9 10.95 16.73 11.57
C VAL A 9 10.71 18.19 11.95
N LYS A 10 11.75 18.94 12.31
CA LYS A 10 11.60 20.37 12.66
C LYS A 10 11.02 21.21 11.52
N ARG A 11 11.45 20.94 10.28
CA ARG A 11 10.91 21.64 9.11
C ARG A 11 9.46 21.27 8.85
N LEU A 12 9.10 20.00 9.05
CA LEU A 12 7.72 19.53 8.97
C LEU A 12 6.83 20.18 10.03
N GLU A 13 7.28 20.22 11.28
CA GLU A 13 6.58 20.90 12.39
C GLU A 13 6.39 22.40 12.09
N ALA A 14 7.40 23.07 11.53
CA ALA A 14 7.28 24.48 11.15
C ALA A 14 6.23 24.71 10.06
N LEU A 15 6.02 23.75 9.16
CA LEU A 15 5.02 23.84 8.08
C LEU A 15 3.60 23.50 8.53
N THR A 16 3.47 22.48 9.38
CA THR A 16 2.17 21.88 9.73
C THR A 16 1.68 22.32 11.12
N GLY A 17 2.55 22.95 11.91
CA GLY A 17 2.34 23.14 13.34
C GLY A 17 2.26 21.83 14.13
N GLY A 18 2.78 20.73 13.56
CA GLY A 18 2.68 19.38 14.12
C GLY A 18 1.27 18.75 14.01
N ARG A 19 0.38 19.33 13.20
CA ARG A 19 -1.03 18.92 13.07
C ARG A 19 -1.25 18.08 11.82
N VAL A 20 -1.92 16.93 11.96
CA VAL A 20 -2.16 15.99 10.85
C VAL A 20 -3.17 16.49 9.83
N GLU A 21 -4.03 17.41 10.24
CA GLU A 21 -5.02 18.05 9.38
C GLU A 21 -4.38 18.91 8.29
N GLU A 22 -3.12 19.32 8.50
CA GLU A 22 -2.36 20.09 7.53
C GLU A 22 -1.59 19.18 6.55
N TYR A 23 -1.56 17.86 6.76
CA TYR A 23 -0.84 16.95 5.86
C TYR A 23 -1.57 16.87 4.53
N LEU A 24 -0.85 17.08 3.44
CA LEU A 24 -1.41 17.14 2.10
C LEU A 24 -1.26 15.80 1.37
N SER A 25 -2.28 15.46 0.58
CA SER A 25 -2.31 14.27 -0.29
C SER A 25 -1.45 14.46 -1.56
N TYR A 26 -1.28 15.69 -2.00
CA TYR A 26 -0.45 16.06 -3.15
C TYR A 26 -0.05 17.54 -3.07
N ARG A 27 0.93 17.93 -3.89
CA ARG A 27 1.29 19.34 -4.06
C ARG A 27 0.20 20.06 -4.85
N PRO A 28 -0.55 21.01 -4.26
CA PRO A 28 -1.63 21.68 -4.97
C PRO A 28 -1.08 22.52 -6.12
N LYS A 29 -1.72 22.44 -7.29
CA LYS A 29 -1.52 23.42 -8.36
C LYS A 29 -2.24 24.72 -8.03
N GLU A 30 -1.82 25.83 -8.61
CA GLU A 30 -2.42 27.16 -8.37
C GLU A 30 -3.94 27.21 -8.62
N SER A 31 -4.46 26.30 -9.45
CA SER A 31 -5.87 26.17 -9.81
C SER A 31 -6.67 25.18 -8.96
N GLU A 32 -6.04 24.48 -8.00
CA GLU A 32 -6.65 23.36 -7.28
C GLU A 32 -6.80 23.64 -5.78
N GLY A 33 -7.84 23.06 -5.17
CA GLY A 33 -8.00 23.05 -3.71
C GLY A 33 -6.93 22.21 -3.02
N ARG A 34 -6.68 22.48 -1.74
CA ARG A 34 -5.80 21.65 -0.90
C ARG A 34 -6.56 20.41 -0.43
N GLU A 35 -6.16 19.24 -0.90
CA GLU A 35 -6.67 17.96 -0.37
C GLU A 35 -5.77 17.49 0.79
N THR A 36 -6.40 17.20 1.92
CA THR A 36 -5.69 16.61 3.07
C THR A 36 -5.47 15.12 2.86
N LEU A 37 -4.38 14.58 3.40
CA LEU A 37 -4.08 13.14 3.35
C LEU A 37 -5.20 12.32 4.03
N MET A 38 -5.72 12.83 5.16
CA MET A 38 -6.85 12.23 5.87
C MET A 38 -8.08 12.09 4.94
N SER A 39 -8.49 13.18 4.28
CA SER A 39 -9.65 13.16 3.39
C SER A 39 -9.46 12.23 2.20
N HIS A 40 -8.25 12.19 1.64
CA HIS A 40 -7.90 11.31 0.53
C HIS A 40 -8.06 9.84 0.92
N ILE A 41 -7.37 9.40 1.99
CA ILE A 41 -7.42 8.00 2.42
C ILE A 41 -8.84 7.61 2.80
N MET A 42 -9.59 8.47 3.52
CA MET A 42 -10.98 8.17 3.86
C MET A 42 -11.87 7.99 2.63
N LEU A 43 -11.68 8.80 1.59
CA LEU A 43 -12.45 8.69 0.36
C LEU A 43 -12.10 7.40 -0.39
N THR A 44 -10.81 7.08 -0.52
CA THR A 44 -10.34 5.83 -1.14
C THR A 44 -10.85 4.61 -0.38
N VAL A 45 -10.80 4.61 0.96
CA VAL A 45 -11.35 3.52 1.79
C VAL A 45 -12.86 3.36 1.60
N ARG A 46 -13.63 4.45 1.50
CA ARG A 46 -15.07 4.40 1.23
C ARG A 46 -15.36 3.75 -0.13
N TYR A 47 -14.65 4.15 -1.19
CA TYR A 47 -14.80 3.55 -2.51
C TYR A 47 -14.34 2.09 -2.55
N ALA A 48 -13.22 1.77 -1.89
CA ALA A 48 -12.73 0.41 -1.77
C ALA A 48 -13.75 -0.49 -1.07
N SER A 49 -14.41 0.00 -0.01
CA SER A 49 -15.50 -0.72 0.65
C SER A 49 -16.63 -1.05 -0.31
N ALA A 50 -17.07 -0.07 -1.12
CA ALA A 50 -18.15 -0.28 -2.08
C ALA A 50 -17.78 -1.29 -3.17
N LEU A 51 -16.51 -1.32 -3.59
CA LEU A 51 -16.02 -2.31 -4.55
C LEU A 51 -15.95 -3.70 -3.93
N SER A 52 -15.55 -3.83 -2.66
CA SER A 52 -15.36 -5.12 -1.97
C SER A 52 -16.60 -6.01 -1.95
N ASP A 53 -17.79 -5.41 -1.86
CA ASP A 53 -19.07 -6.13 -1.85
C ASP A 53 -19.37 -6.81 -3.21
N HIS A 54 -18.68 -6.42 -4.27
CA HIS A 54 -18.84 -6.97 -5.62
C HIS A 54 -17.79 -8.05 -5.96
N ILE A 55 -16.83 -8.35 -5.09
CA ILE A 55 -15.65 -9.15 -5.51
C ILE A 55 -15.72 -10.62 -5.12
N VAL A 56 -16.54 -11.36 -5.87
CA VAL A 56 -16.61 -12.82 -5.80
C VAL A 56 -15.26 -13.47 -6.16
N THR A 57 -14.46 -12.84 -7.03
CA THR A 57 -13.16 -13.35 -7.47
C THR A 57 -12.13 -13.37 -6.34
N LEU A 58 -11.99 -12.29 -5.56
CA LEU A 58 -11.08 -12.26 -4.41
C LEU A 58 -11.46 -13.31 -3.37
N ALA A 59 -12.77 -13.54 -3.16
CA ALA A 59 -13.22 -14.56 -2.20
C ALA A 59 -12.83 -15.99 -2.65
N ARG A 60 -12.71 -16.23 -3.96
CA ARG A 60 -12.19 -17.50 -4.48
C ARG A 60 -10.68 -17.61 -4.25
N ILE A 61 -9.93 -16.54 -4.49
CA ILE A 61 -8.47 -16.50 -4.26
C ILE A 61 -8.16 -16.73 -2.77
N VAL A 62 -8.83 -16.01 -1.87
CA VAL A 62 -8.72 -16.19 -0.41
C VAL A 62 -9.01 -17.64 0.01
N ARG A 63 -9.97 -18.31 -0.62
CA ARG A 63 -10.27 -19.72 -0.35
C ARG A 63 -9.30 -20.72 -0.99
N LYS A 64 -8.50 -20.32 -1.99
CA LYS A 64 -7.36 -21.13 -2.44
C LYS A 64 -6.23 -21.06 -1.41
N ILE A 65 -6.02 -19.89 -0.82
CA ILE A 65 -5.03 -19.67 0.25
C ILE A 65 -5.43 -20.43 1.51
N ASP A 66 -6.71 -20.36 1.90
CA ASP A 66 -7.25 -21.11 3.03
C ASP A 66 -8.54 -21.86 2.64
N ILE A 67 -8.37 -23.15 2.31
CA ILE A 67 -9.46 -24.01 1.85
C ILE A 67 -10.52 -24.28 2.92
N ALA A 68 -10.18 -24.12 4.20
CA ALA A 68 -11.11 -24.35 5.30
C ALA A 68 -12.09 -23.17 5.48
N LEU A 69 -11.80 -22.03 4.85
CA LEU A 69 -12.61 -20.84 5.00
C LEU A 69 -13.98 -20.98 4.32
N SER A 70 -15.05 -20.70 5.08
CA SER A 70 -16.41 -20.70 4.54
C SER A 70 -16.57 -19.57 3.50
N PRO A 71 -17.47 -19.70 2.52
CA PRO A 71 -17.73 -18.64 1.54
C PRO A 71 -18.14 -17.30 2.16
N GLU A 72 -18.82 -17.32 3.30
CA GLU A 72 -19.21 -16.12 4.02
C GLU A 72 -18.01 -15.46 4.70
N ASN A 73 -17.19 -16.22 5.41
CA ASN A 73 -15.97 -15.69 6.02
C ASN A 73 -14.97 -15.22 4.95
N ALA A 74 -14.88 -15.90 3.81
CA ALA A 74 -14.07 -15.45 2.68
C ALA A 74 -14.46 -14.05 2.21
N ARG A 75 -15.75 -13.74 2.08
CA ARG A 75 -16.18 -12.38 1.73
C ARG A 75 -15.84 -11.36 2.82
N ARG A 76 -15.96 -11.73 4.09
CA ARG A 76 -15.60 -10.85 5.22
C ARG A 76 -14.10 -10.58 5.27
N VAL A 77 -13.28 -11.60 5.02
CA VAL A 77 -11.82 -11.47 4.87
C VAL A 77 -11.50 -10.56 3.69
N VAL A 78 -12.10 -10.76 2.52
CA VAL A 78 -11.88 -9.87 1.36
C VAL A 78 -12.18 -8.42 1.69
N ARG A 79 -13.32 -8.16 2.35
CA ARG A 79 -13.65 -6.80 2.80
C ARG A 79 -12.58 -6.25 3.73
N TYR A 80 -12.11 -7.04 4.69
CA TYR A 80 -11.03 -6.64 5.58
C TYR A 80 -9.74 -6.33 4.81
N LEU A 81 -9.30 -7.21 3.90
CA LEU A 81 -8.08 -7.04 3.10
C LEU A 81 -8.13 -5.79 2.24
N VAL A 82 -9.25 -5.56 1.55
CA VAL A 82 -9.44 -4.37 0.71
C VAL A 82 -9.36 -3.09 1.54
N LEU A 83 -10.01 -3.07 2.70
CA LEU A 83 -9.99 -1.90 3.59
C LEU A 83 -8.61 -1.68 4.20
N PHE A 84 -7.92 -2.74 4.62
CA PHE A 84 -6.56 -2.66 5.15
C PHE A 84 -5.58 -2.11 4.10
N THR A 85 -5.62 -2.66 2.88
CA THR A 85 -4.77 -2.20 1.77
C THR A 85 -5.06 -0.74 1.43
N ALA A 86 -6.34 -0.35 1.30
CA ALA A 86 -6.72 1.03 1.01
C ALA A 86 -6.39 2.01 2.15
N PHE A 87 -6.43 1.56 3.40
CA PHE A 87 -6.08 2.38 4.55
C PHE A 87 -4.60 2.74 4.56
N TYR A 88 -3.73 1.77 4.24
CA TYR A 88 -2.29 1.93 4.36
C TYR A 88 -1.59 2.40 3.08
N HIS A 89 -2.24 2.36 1.90
CA HIS A 89 -1.56 2.57 0.61
C HIS A 89 -0.74 3.87 0.53
N ASP A 90 -1.28 4.95 1.09
CA ASP A 90 -0.74 6.30 0.98
C ASP A 90 -0.19 6.87 2.28
N ILE A 91 -0.04 6.06 3.34
CA ILE A 91 0.51 6.52 4.62
C ILE A 91 1.95 7.01 4.47
N GLY A 92 2.71 6.52 3.49
CA GLY A 92 4.02 7.02 3.13
C GLY A 92 4.02 8.48 2.66
N LYS A 93 2.86 9.05 2.28
CA LYS A 93 2.74 10.50 2.05
C LYS A 93 2.90 11.29 3.34
N ALA A 94 2.69 10.68 4.51
CA ALA A 94 2.89 11.31 5.80
C ALA A 94 4.38 11.43 6.21
N GLU A 95 5.28 10.85 5.41
CA GLU A 95 6.72 10.98 5.55
C GLU A 95 7.17 12.45 5.33
N ALA A 96 8.16 12.90 6.08
CA ALA A 96 8.57 14.29 6.16
C ALA A 96 9.03 14.88 4.81
N HIS A 97 9.84 14.17 4.02
CA HIS A 97 10.21 14.61 2.68
C HIS A 97 9.00 14.77 1.75
N TYR A 98 8.06 13.83 1.79
CA TYR A 98 6.84 13.95 0.99
C TYR A 98 6.07 15.21 1.38
N GLN A 99 5.85 15.45 2.67
CA GLN A 99 5.14 16.64 3.12
C GLN A 99 5.91 17.94 2.79
N LEU A 100 7.24 17.96 2.93
CA LEU A 100 8.05 19.09 2.47
C LEU A 100 7.82 19.39 0.98
N TYR A 101 7.70 18.35 0.15
CA TYR A 101 7.38 18.51 -1.27
C TYR A 101 5.95 18.99 -1.49
N ALA A 102 4.96 18.38 -0.81
CA ALA A 102 3.55 18.70 -0.97
C ALA A 102 3.26 20.16 -0.58
N HIS A 103 3.99 20.70 0.41
CA HIS A 103 3.93 22.11 0.79
C HIS A 103 4.85 23.04 -0.03
N GLY A 104 5.58 22.52 -1.02
CA GLY A 104 6.45 23.30 -1.91
C GLY A 104 7.76 23.78 -1.26
N ALA A 105 8.13 23.26 -0.10
CA ALA A 105 9.39 23.56 0.58
C ALA A 105 10.60 22.84 -0.04
N VAL A 106 10.35 21.83 -0.89
CA VAL A 106 11.35 21.21 -1.78
C VAL A 106 10.73 20.93 -3.15
N ASP A 107 11.56 20.93 -4.19
CA ASP A 107 11.09 20.86 -5.58
C ASP A 107 10.76 19.44 -6.06
N ARG A 108 11.26 18.42 -5.37
CA ARG A 108 11.12 17.02 -5.78
C ARG A 108 10.88 16.11 -4.59
N VAL A 109 10.02 15.11 -4.79
CA VAL A 109 9.91 13.97 -3.89
C VAL A 109 11.14 13.10 -4.09
N GLY A 110 11.86 12.84 -2.98
CA GLY A 110 13.06 12.00 -2.99
C GLY A 110 12.76 10.50 -2.96
N VAL A 111 11.58 10.08 -2.50
CA VAL A 111 11.21 8.67 -2.28
C VAL A 111 9.78 8.39 -2.77
N PRO A 112 9.54 7.30 -3.52
CA PRO A 112 8.18 6.90 -3.85
C PRO A 112 7.36 6.55 -2.60
N HIS A 113 6.26 7.27 -2.38
CA HIS A 113 5.49 7.20 -1.13
C HIS A 113 4.87 5.81 -0.88
N ASN A 114 4.49 5.07 -1.93
CA ASN A 114 4.03 3.69 -1.85
C ASN A 114 5.03 2.76 -1.13
N TYR A 115 6.33 2.92 -1.41
CA TYR A 115 7.37 2.15 -0.72
C TYR A 115 7.61 2.64 0.70
N ALA A 116 7.45 3.95 0.94
CA ALA A 116 7.48 4.49 2.29
C ALA A 116 6.30 3.97 3.15
N SER A 117 5.13 3.74 2.55
CA SER A 117 4.00 3.09 3.21
C SER A 117 4.35 1.67 3.64
N VAL A 118 4.97 0.88 2.76
CA VAL A 118 5.42 -0.49 3.11
C VAL A 118 6.46 -0.47 4.22
N ALA A 119 7.47 0.40 4.12
CA ALA A 119 8.49 0.55 5.15
C ALA A 119 7.86 0.88 6.52
N PHE A 120 6.88 1.79 6.53
CA PHE A 120 6.14 2.14 7.73
C PHE A 120 5.41 0.93 8.32
N VAL A 121 4.70 0.15 7.51
CA VAL A 121 3.90 -0.98 8.02
C VAL A 121 4.79 -2.11 8.54
N VAL A 122 5.85 -2.47 7.81
CA VAL A 122 6.75 -3.58 8.18
C VAL A 122 7.50 -3.30 9.49
N GLU A 123 7.74 -2.04 9.82
CA GLU A 123 8.52 -1.64 11.01
C GLU A 123 7.66 -1.41 12.26
N ASN A 124 6.35 -1.64 12.15
CA ASN A 124 5.42 -1.58 13.26
C ASN A 124 4.76 -2.94 13.48
N ASP A 125 5.40 -3.78 14.31
CA ASP A 125 4.94 -5.13 14.65
C ASP A 125 3.47 -5.17 15.11
N ASP A 126 3.01 -4.14 15.84
CA ASP A 126 1.61 -4.00 16.26
C ASP A 126 0.61 -4.09 15.09
N ILE A 127 0.99 -3.61 13.91
CA ILE A 127 0.16 -3.65 12.70
C ILE A 127 0.05 -5.09 12.18
N PHE A 128 1.18 -5.80 12.11
CA PHE A 128 1.21 -7.19 11.70
C PHE A 128 0.46 -8.10 12.69
N GLU A 129 0.77 -7.99 13.98
CA GLU A 129 0.13 -8.78 15.03
C GLU A 129 -1.38 -8.53 15.05
N GLY A 130 -1.80 -7.27 15.01
CA GLY A 130 -3.21 -6.91 14.96
C GLY A 130 -3.91 -7.36 13.68
N PHE A 131 -3.20 -7.42 12.54
CA PHE A 131 -3.74 -7.97 11.29
C PHE A 131 -3.97 -9.48 11.39
N VAL A 132 -2.97 -10.22 11.89
CA VAL A 132 -3.07 -11.67 12.07
C VAL A 132 -4.15 -12.01 13.09
N GLU A 133 -4.22 -11.29 14.21
CA GLU A 133 -5.28 -11.46 15.22
C GLU A 133 -6.66 -11.18 14.61
N ALA A 134 -6.80 -10.12 13.82
CA ALA A 134 -8.07 -9.79 13.17
C ALA A 134 -8.55 -10.91 12.24
N LEU A 135 -7.65 -11.52 11.46
CA LEU A 135 -8.02 -12.59 10.52
C LEU A 135 -8.27 -13.93 11.21
N THR A 136 -7.41 -14.30 12.15
CA THR A 136 -7.49 -15.59 12.85
C THR A 136 -8.65 -15.60 13.86
N GLY A 137 -8.77 -14.55 14.68
CA GLY A 137 -9.76 -14.45 15.74
C GLY A 137 -11.17 -14.18 15.24
N ASN A 138 -11.34 -13.32 14.23
CA ASN A 138 -12.69 -12.91 13.79
C ASN A 138 -13.24 -13.71 12.62
N TYR A 139 -12.36 -14.31 11.79
CA TYR A 139 -12.78 -14.97 10.54
C TYR A 139 -12.34 -16.43 10.43
N GLY A 140 -11.53 -16.93 11.38
CA GLY A 140 -11.08 -18.32 11.40
C GLY A 140 -10.07 -18.66 10.31
N VAL A 141 -9.31 -17.67 9.84
CA VAL A 141 -8.19 -17.87 8.92
C VAL A 141 -7.03 -18.52 9.67
N SER A 142 -6.32 -19.46 9.08
CA SER A 142 -5.09 -20.01 9.67
C SER A 142 -3.97 -18.95 9.72
N VAL A 143 -3.07 -19.04 10.71
CA VAL A 143 -1.96 -18.06 10.88
C VAL A 143 -1.14 -17.92 9.60
N ARG A 144 -0.76 -19.05 8.98
CA ARG A 144 0.00 -19.05 7.73
C ARG A 144 -0.76 -18.39 6.57
N ALA A 145 -2.06 -18.59 6.48
CA ALA A 145 -2.87 -17.92 5.46
C ALA A 145 -2.99 -16.42 5.73
N ALA A 146 -3.06 -16.00 6.99
CA ALA A 146 -3.05 -14.59 7.37
C ALA A 146 -1.71 -13.91 7.00
N GLU A 147 -0.57 -14.57 7.24
CA GLU A 147 0.75 -14.09 6.80
C GLU A 147 0.80 -13.86 5.28
N VAL A 148 0.38 -14.86 4.50
CA VAL A 148 0.29 -14.77 3.03
C VAL A 148 -0.60 -13.61 2.56
N MET A 149 -1.72 -13.39 3.24
CA MET A 149 -2.63 -12.28 2.92
C MET A 149 -2.04 -10.92 3.30
N PHE A 150 -1.28 -10.83 4.39
CA PHE A 150 -0.56 -9.63 4.79
C PHE A 150 0.49 -9.26 3.74
N ASP A 151 1.32 -10.22 3.33
CA ASP A 151 2.33 -10.04 2.29
C ASP A 151 1.69 -9.61 0.96
N SER A 152 0.52 -10.15 0.62
CA SER A 152 -0.25 -9.76 -0.56
C SER A 152 -0.75 -8.32 -0.50
N SER A 153 -1.24 -7.89 0.67
CA SER A 153 -1.64 -6.49 0.91
C SER A 153 -0.45 -5.53 0.78
N LEU A 154 0.70 -5.86 1.35
CA LEU A 154 1.90 -5.02 1.26
C LEU A 154 2.45 -4.96 -0.17
N THR A 155 2.39 -6.08 -0.90
CA THR A 155 2.72 -6.11 -2.32
C THR A 155 1.78 -5.21 -3.12
N ALA A 156 0.47 -5.29 -2.87
CA ALA A 156 -0.48 -4.39 -3.53
C ALA A 156 -0.21 -2.91 -3.23
N ILE A 157 0.15 -2.58 -1.99
CA ILE A 157 0.58 -1.23 -1.61
C ILE A 157 1.87 -0.84 -2.35
N ALA A 158 2.86 -1.72 -2.48
CA ALA A 158 4.07 -1.40 -3.22
C ALA A 158 3.77 -1.12 -4.70
N LEU A 159 2.86 -1.88 -5.32
CA LEU A 159 2.69 -1.87 -6.78
C LEU A 159 1.60 -0.94 -7.29
N HIS A 160 0.78 -0.34 -6.42
CA HIS A 160 -0.40 0.40 -6.88
C HIS A 160 -0.10 1.59 -7.79
N HIS A 161 1.11 2.14 -7.76
CA HIS A 161 1.53 3.16 -8.72
C HIS A 161 2.25 2.63 -9.96
N GLU A 162 2.71 1.38 -9.95
CA GLU A 162 3.51 0.80 -11.03
C GLU A 162 2.65 0.30 -12.19
N TYR A 163 1.37 0.01 -11.93
CA TYR A 163 0.39 -0.28 -12.97
C TYR A 163 0.09 0.94 -13.87
N TYR A 164 0.40 2.17 -13.44
CA TYR A 164 0.11 3.38 -14.20
C TYR A 164 1.10 3.65 -15.34
N ASP A 165 2.28 3.02 -15.37
CA ASP A 165 3.42 3.51 -16.19
C ASP A 165 3.89 2.58 -17.33
N TYR A 166 3.32 1.39 -17.53
CA TYR A 166 3.88 0.43 -18.50
C TYR A 166 2.89 -0.08 -19.55
N LYS A 167 3.15 0.30 -20.81
CA LYS A 167 2.32 -0.01 -21.97
C LYS A 167 2.39 -1.44 -22.48
N ASP A 168 3.42 -2.24 -22.17
CA ASP A 168 3.71 -3.51 -22.86
C ASP A 168 4.63 -4.51 -22.11
N LEU A 169 4.49 -4.73 -20.79
CA LEU A 169 5.31 -5.73 -20.08
C LEU A 169 4.47 -6.70 -19.27
N SER A 170 4.86 -7.98 -19.29
CA SER A 170 4.23 -9.02 -18.47
C SER A 170 4.56 -8.78 -16.98
N PHE A 171 3.63 -9.15 -16.09
CA PHE A 171 3.78 -9.06 -14.63
C PHE A 171 5.05 -9.75 -14.09
N VAL A 172 5.65 -10.66 -14.87
CA VAL A 172 6.91 -11.37 -14.56
C VAL A 172 8.16 -10.56 -14.93
N GLU A 173 8.06 -9.61 -15.85
CA GLU A 173 9.17 -8.72 -16.24
C GLU A 173 9.16 -7.42 -15.43
N VAL A 174 8.01 -7.07 -14.86
CA VAL A 174 7.85 -5.96 -13.92
C VAL A 174 8.06 -6.52 -12.52
N LEU A 175 9.31 -6.54 -12.06
CA LEU A 175 9.68 -6.16 -10.69
C LEU A 175 11.14 -6.52 -10.41
N THR A 176 11.97 -5.48 -10.33
CA THR A 176 12.82 -5.43 -9.15
C THR A 176 12.61 -4.07 -8.49
N PRO A 177 12.25 -4.00 -7.20
CA PRO A 177 12.29 -2.76 -6.41
C PRO A 177 13.64 -2.04 -6.52
N LEU A 178 14.72 -2.82 -6.70
CA LEU A 178 16.06 -2.34 -7.05
C LEU A 178 16.09 -1.61 -8.41
N THR A 179 15.39 -2.08 -9.45
CA THR A 179 15.29 -1.44 -10.76
C THR A 179 14.54 -0.11 -10.67
N ILE A 180 13.55 0.02 -9.80
CA ILE A 180 12.82 1.29 -9.59
C ILE A 180 13.64 2.26 -8.75
N ALA A 181 14.34 1.80 -7.72
CA ALA A 181 15.29 2.61 -6.95
C ALA A 181 16.47 3.09 -7.82
N LEU A 182 17.02 2.21 -8.65
CA LEU A 182 18.07 2.50 -9.63
C LEU A 182 17.56 3.44 -10.74
N ALA A 183 16.34 3.24 -11.26
CA ALA A 183 15.74 4.10 -12.28
C ALA A 183 15.46 5.52 -11.76
N LYS A 184 15.14 5.67 -10.46
CA LYS A 184 14.91 6.97 -9.82
C LYS A 184 16.16 7.57 -9.16
N ASN A 185 17.31 6.89 -9.21
CA ASN A 185 18.57 7.29 -8.54
C ASN A 185 18.40 7.59 -7.04
N VAL A 186 17.57 6.82 -6.34
CA VAL A 186 17.34 6.99 -4.90
C VAL A 186 18.19 5.99 -4.14
N ASP A 187 19.02 6.47 -3.21
CA ASP A 187 19.87 5.61 -2.38
C ASP A 187 18.99 4.74 -1.47
N SER A 188 19.25 3.43 -1.42
CA SER A 188 18.64 2.52 -0.46
C SER A 188 18.83 2.95 1.01
N LEU A 189 19.89 3.70 1.30
CA LEU A 189 20.16 4.27 2.62
C LEU A 189 19.40 5.59 2.88
N THR A 190 18.53 6.02 1.96
CA THR A 190 17.67 7.18 2.18
C THR A 190 16.81 6.94 3.41
N GLU A 191 17.02 7.78 4.43
CA GLU A 191 16.24 7.75 5.66
C GLU A 191 14.81 8.24 5.40
N LEU A 192 13.84 7.48 5.89
CA LEU A 192 12.43 7.82 5.88
C LEU A 192 12.06 8.32 7.26
N ALA A 193 11.54 9.54 7.35
CA ALA A 193 11.26 10.18 8.63
C ALA A 193 9.74 10.34 8.84
N PHE A 194 9.20 9.63 9.83
CA PHE A 194 7.80 9.78 10.25
C PHE A 194 7.74 10.46 11.61
N HIS A 195 7.03 11.58 11.64
CA HIS A 195 6.75 12.28 12.88
C HIS A 195 5.68 11.53 13.69
N GLU A 196 5.75 11.63 15.01
CA GLU A 196 4.79 10.97 15.91
C GLU A 196 3.32 11.33 15.67
N SER A 197 3.03 12.47 15.04
CA SER A 197 1.67 12.86 14.66
C SER A 197 1.02 11.89 13.67
N VAL A 198 1.79 11.12 12.90
CA VAL A 198 1.23 10.08 12.00
C VAL A 198 0.41 9.06 12.78
N PHE A 199 0.72 8.81 14.05
CA PHE A 199 -0.12 8.00 14.93
C PHE A 199 -1.52 8.61 15.12
N ASP A 200 -1.63 9.93 15.28
CA ASP A 200 -2.94 10.60 15.41
C ASP A 200 -3.75 10.50 14.12
N LEU A 201 -3.09 10.65 12.95
CA LEU A 201 -3.70 10.42 11.64
C LEU A 201 -4.29 9.01 11.56
N LEU A 202 -3.48 7.98 11.84
CA LEU A 202 -3.90 6.57 11.78
C LEU A 202 -5.04 6.28 12.76
N ARG A 203 -4.96 6.78 14.00
CA ARG A 203 -6.01 6.59 15.00
C ARG A 203 -7.33 7.22 14.55
N SER A 204 -7.31 8.46 14.07
CA SER A 204 -8.52 9.13 13.59
C SER A 204 -9.10 8.46 12.35
N LEU A 205 -8.27 8.03 11.40
CA LEU A 205 -8.69 7.21 10.26
C LEU A 205 -9.36 5.91 10.76
N ALA A 206 -8.71 5.18 11.68
CA ALA A 206 -9.20 3.89 12.17
C ALA A 206 -10.52 4.04 12.94
N GLU A 207 -10.69 5.10 13.73
CA GLU A 207 -11.95 5.43 14.40
C GLU A 207 -13.07 5.75 13.39
N GLU A 208 -12.76 6.46 12.31
CA GLU A 208 -13.75 6.76 11.27
C GLU A 208 -14.13 5.51 10.45
N VAL A 209 -13.15 4.69 10.09
CA VAL A 209 -13.39 3.39 9.43
C VAL A 209 -14.19 2.46 10.33
N GLY A 210 -13.85 2.36 11.61
CA GLY A 210 -14.58 1.56 12.59
C GLY A 210 -16.03 2.00 12.75
N ARG A 211 -16.28 3.30 12.86
CA ARG A 211 -17.65 3.85 12.99
C ARG A 211 -18.50 3.64 11.74
N ASN A 212 -17.93 3.86 10.55
CA ASN A 212 -18.70 3.86 9.30
C ASN A 212 -18.81 2.48 8.65
N LEU A 213 -17.78 1.64 8.80
CA LEU A 213 -17.65 0.38 8.07
C LEU A 213 -17.65 -0.85 9.00
N ASN A 214 -17.68 -0.66 10.32
CA ASN A 214 -17.67 -1.72 11.33
C ASN A 214 -16.49 -2.70 11.16
N VAL A 215 -15.32 -2.14 10.83
CA VAL A 215 -14.06 -2.88 10.69
C VAL A 215 -13.00 -2.21 11.54
N ARG A 216 -12.31 -2.99 12.36
CA ARG A 216 -11.18 -2.51 13.17
C ARG A 216 -9.89 -2.73 12.38
N ILE A 217 -9.28 -1.64 11.92
CA ILE A 217 -7.95 -1.66 11.30
C ILE A 217 -6.91 -1.49 12.41
N PRO A 218 -5.87 -2.35 12.47
CA PRO A 218 -4.81 -2.20 13.46
C PRO A 218 -4.02 -0.93 13.18
N VAL A 219 -3.55 -0.27 14.24
CA VAL A 219 -2.67 0.91 14.20
C VAL A 219 -1.57 0.70 15.24
N PRO A 220 -0.41 1.37 15.12
CA PRO A 220 0.65 1.28 16.13
C PRO A 220 0.11 1.56 17.54
N ALA A 221 0.62 0.89 18.57
CA ALA A 221 0.16 1.09 19.95
C ALA A 221 0.81 2.32 20.61
N THR A 222 2.01 2.69 20.14
CA THR A 222 2.82 3.74 20.77
C THR A 222 3.00 4.92 19.83
N ARG A 223 2.70 6.11 20.34
CA ARG A 223 3.06 7.40 19.71
C ARG A 223 4.56 7.63 19.85
N ARG A 224 5.28 7.62 18.72
CA ARG A 224 6.72 7.89 18.67
C ARG A 224 7.15 8.40 17.31
N ASN A 225 8.21 9.19 17.31
CA ASN A 225 8.99 9.43 16.09
C ASN A 225 9.58 8.11 15.61
N PHE A 226 9.54 7.90 14.31
CA PHE A 226 9.95 6.64 13.69
C PHE A 226 10.81 6.94 12.46
N SER A 227 11.96 6.28 12.36
CA SER A 227 12.78 6.31 11.15
C SER A 227 13.21 4.92 10.73
N THR A 228 13.32 4.74 9.41
CA THR A 228 13.82 3.52 8.75
C THR A 228 14.49 3.93 7.44
N THR A 229 14.84 2.98 6.58
CA THR A 229 15.43 3.24 5.27
C THR A 229 14.54 2.71 4.16
N LEU A 230 14.63 3.34 2.98
CA LEU A 230 13.97 2.83 1.78
C LEU A 230 14.43 1.41 1.42
N GLY A 231 15.69 1.10 1.72
CA GLY A 231 16.29 -0.22 1.54
C GLY A 231 15.52 -1.33 2.25
N ARG A 232 14.88 -1.08 3.40
CA ARG A 232 14.07 -2.07 4.10
C ARG A 232 12.81 -2.47 3.35
N ALA A 233 12.06 -1.51 2.81
CA ALA A 233 10.91 -1.80 1.96
C ALA A 233 11.34 -2.49 0.66
N ILE A 234 12.45 -2.06 0.06
CA ILE A 234 13.02 -2.70 -1.14
C ILE A 234 13.41 -4.14 -0.84
N GLU A 235 14.11 -4.39 0.27
CA GLU A 235 14.51 -5.72 0.72
C GLU A 235 13.28 -6.61 0.94
N TYR A 236 12.28 -6.13 1.69
CA TYR A 236 11.06 -6.88 1.93
C TYR A 236 10.31 -7.22 0.63
N VAL A 237 10.03 -6.23 -0.23
CA VAL A 237 9.34 -6.44 -1.50
C VAL A 237 10.19 -7.31 -2.43
N ALA A 238 11.51 -7.12 -2.48
CA ALA A 238 12.39 -7.95 -3.28
C ALA A 238 12.41 -9.38 -2.77
N THR A 239 12.47 -9.63 -1.46
CA THR A 239 12.36 -10.96 -0.85
C THR A 239 11.03 -11.61 -1.22
N LEU A 240 9.91 -10.89 -1.14
CA LEU A 240 8.61 -11.40 -1.56
C LEU A 240 8.56 -11.78 -3.07
N HIS A 241 9.29 -11.08 -3.93
CA HIS A 241 9.30 -11.36 -5.38
C HIS A 241 10.38 -12.39 -5.77
N TYR A 242 11.55 -12.33 -5.14
CA TYR A 242 12.74 -13.11 -5.52
C TYR A 242 12.97 -14.36 -4.68
N GLU A 243 12.82 -14.34 -3.34
CA GLU A 243 13.08 -15.54 -2.54
C GLU A 243 12.00 -16.60 -2.79
N PHE A 244 10.76 -16.18 -3.00
CA PHE A 244 9.69 -17.04 -3.49
C PHE A 244 9.99 -17.58 -4.90
N GLY A 245 10.51 -16.75 -5.81
CA GLY A 245 10.96 -17.21 -7.14
C GLY A 245 12.20 -18.14 -7.11
N ALA A 246 13.13 -17.92 -6.19
CA ALA A 246 14.43 -18.60 -6.10
C ALA A 246 14.36 -19.97 -5.42
N LEU A 247 13.40 -20.19 -4.51
CA LEU A 247 13.11 -21.52 -3.94
C LEU A 247 12.68 -22.56 -5.00
N ASN A 248 12.40 -22.13 -6.23
CA ASN A 248 11.91 -22.96 -7.34
C ASN A 248 12.92 -23.22 -8.47
N VAL A 249 14.19 -22.84 -8.31
CA VAL A 249 15.24 -23.21 -9.28
C VAL A 249 16.00 -24.45 -8.79
N ARG A 250 15.42 -25.64 -9.03
CA ARG A 250 16.19 -26.90 -8.93
C ARG A 250 16.87 -27.20 -10.26
N ARG A 251 18.20 -27.29 -10.26
CA ARG A 251 18.95 -27.86 -11.39
C ARG A 251 18.81 -29.38 -11.37
N GLU A 252 17.80 -29.91 -12.06
CA GLU A 252 17.72 -31.33 -12.40
C GLU A 252 17.84 -31.51 -13.92
N GLY A 253 18.87 -32.24 -14.36
CA GLY A 253 18.94 -32.77 -15.73
C GLY A 253 19.07 -31.75 -16.87
N GLY A 254 19.59 -30.54 -16.64
CA GLY A 254 19.94 -29.59 -17.72
C GLY A 254 18.76 -28.84 -18.37
N SER A 255 17.57 -28.84 -17.75
CA SER A 255 16.44 -27.99 -18.16
C SER A 255 15.91 -27.20 -16.97
N ILE A 256 15.60 -25.91 -17.18
CA ILE A 256 14.96 -25.06 -16.18
C ILE A 256 13.47 -25.41 -16.19
N ARG A 257 12.98 -26.04 -15.12
CA ARG A 257 11.54 -26.16 -14.86
C ARG A 257 11.17 -25.19 -13.74
N VAL A 258 10.23 -24.29 -14.06
CA VAL A 258 9.58 -23.42 -13.08
C VAL A 258 8.35 -24.16 -12.57
N SER A 259 8.37 -24.66 -11.33
CA SER A 259 7.13 -24.98 -10.62
C SER A 259 6.82 -23.80 -9.72
N MET A 260 5.73 -23.08 -9.95
CA MET A 260 5.26 -22.08 -9.00
C MET A 260 4.67 -22.83 -7.81
N ASP A 261 5.25 -22.69 -6.62
CA ASP A 261 4.58 -23.12 -5.39
C ASP A 261 3.22 -22.43 -5.30
N GLU A 262 2.16 -23.20 -5.00
CA GLU A 262 0.77 -22.71 -4.97
C GLU A 262 0.60 -21.49 -4.05
N ALA A 263 1.42 -21.37 -3.00
CA ALA A 263 1.44 -20.22 -2.10
C ALA A 263 1.88 -18.92 -2.81
N ILE A 264 2.90 -18.97 -3.66
CA ILE A 264 3.43 -17.81 -4.40
C ILE A 264 2.43 -17.35 -5.44
N ALA A 265 1.89 -18.31 -6.19
CA ALA A 265 0.83 -18.05 -7.15
C ALA A 265 -0.35 -17.34 -6.48
N SER A 266 -0.70 -17.77 -5.26
CA SER A 266 -1.79 -17.17 -4.50
C SER A 266 -1.46 -15.78 -3.95
N VAL A 267 -0.21 -15.51 -3.52
CA VAL A 267 0.25 -14.16 -3.14
C VAL A 267 0.11 -13.20 -4.33
N LEU A 268 0.65 -13.58 -5.48
CA LEU A 268 0.66 -12.74 -6.68
C LEU A 268 -0.76 -12.52 -7.23
N GLU A 269 -1.58 -13.58 -7.30
CA GLU A 269 -2.98 -13.48 -7.75
C GLU A 269 -3.80 -12.57 -6.81
N LEU A 270 -3.59 -12.67 -5.49
CA LEU A 270 -4.27 -11.82 -4.51
C LEU A 270 -3.77 -10.38 -4.55
N ALA A 271 -2.45 -10.17 -4.63
CA ALA A 271 -1.83 -8.85 -4.69
C ALA A 271 -2.24 -8.09 -5.95
N GLU A 272 -2.23 -8.74 -7.12
CA GLU A 272 -2.73 -8.16 -8.36
C GLU A 272 -4.18 -7.72 -8.21
N ALA A 273 -5.04 -8.60 -7.71
CA ALA A 273 -6.46 -8.31 -7.56
C ALA A 273 -6.72 -7.17 -6.55
N LEU A 274 -6.00 -7.14 -5.43
CA LEU A 274 -6.04 -6.04 -4.46
C LEU A 274 -5.53 -4.72 -5.07
N THR A 275 -4.48 -4.78 -5.89
CA THR A 275 -3.94 -3.61 -6.59
C THR A 275 -4.99 -3.00 -7.52
N TRP A 276 -5.69 -3.82 -8.30
CA TRP A 276 -6.78 -3.36 -9.17
C TRP A 276 -7.89 -2.66 -8.40
N VAL A 277 -8.29 -3.22 -7.25
CA VAL A 277 -9.32 -2.61 -6.39
C VAL A 277 -8.87 -1.27 -5.85
N LEU A 278 -7.62 -1.19 -5.40
CA LEU A 278 -7.03 0.04 -4.89
C LEU A 278 -6.99 1.12 -5.98
N VAL A 279 -6.48 0.78 -7.16
CA VAL A 279 -6.42 1.66 -8.33
C VAL A 279 -7.81 2.15 -8.73
N LEU A 280 -8.81 1.26 -8.77
CA LEU A 280 -10.21 1.63 -9.02
C LEU A 280 -10.74 2.62 -7.98
N ALA A 281 -10.55 2.32 -6.69
CA ALA A 281 -11.03 3.14 -5.58
C ALA A 281 -10.39 4.53 -5.58
N ASP A 282 -9.09 4.60 -5.80
CA ASP A 282 -8.31 5.83 -5.86
C ASP A 282 -8.74 6.71 -7.04
N ASN A 283 -8.99 6.11 -8.21
CA ASN A 283 -9.51 6.84 -9.37
C ASN A 283 -10.95 7.33 -9.16
N LEU A 284 -11.79 6.59 -8.45
CA LEU A 284 -13.13 7.06 -8.08
C LEU A 284 -13.05 8.23 -7.09
N ALA A 285 -12.12 8.17 -6.14
CA ALA A 285 -11.81 9.29 -5.25
C ALA A 285 -11.34 10.52 -6.04
N ALA A 286 -10.48 10.32 -7.03
CA ALA A 286 -9.99 11.35 -7.94
C ALA A 286 -11.09 12.05 -8.75
N ARG A 287 -12.01 11.28 -9.31
CA ARG A 287 -13.14 11.83 -10.06
C ARG A 287 -14.09 12.61 -9.15
N HIS A 288 -14.33 12.11 -7.95
CA HIS A 288 -15.23 12.78 -6.99
C HIS A 288 -14.75 14.20 -6.64
N ARG A 289 -13.44 14.44 -6.60
CA ARG A 289 -12.84 15.76 -6.34
C ARG A 289 -12.76 16.68 -7.57
N GLY A 290 -13.23 16.24 -8.74
CA GLY A 290 -13.16 17.03 -9.98
C GLY A 290 -11.74 17.19 -10.54
N SER A 291 -10.82 16.29 -10.18
CA SER A 291 -9.47 16.24 -10.74
C SER A 291 -9.55 15.76 -12.19
N THR A 292 -9.44 16.67 -13.15
CA THR A 292 -9.43 16.34 -14.59
C THR A 292 -8.08 15.79 -15.08
N GLY A 293 -7.04 15.84 -14.23
CA GLY A 293 -5.69 15.37 -14.57
C GLY A 293 -5.53 13.85 -14.55
N GLU A 294 -6.33 13.14 -13.74
CA GLU A 294 -6.27 11.67 -13.58
C GLU A 294 -7.37 10.93 -14.38
N GLU A 295 -8.33 11.66 -14.95
CA GLU A 295 -9.48 11.09 -15.67
C GLU A 295 -9.12 10.28 -16.94
N SER A 296 -7.88 10.40 -17.43
CA SER A 296 -7.43 9.83 -18.70
C SER A 296 -7.10 8.32 -18.67
N PHE A 297 -6.82 7.70 -17.52
CA PHE A 297 -6.27 6.34 -17.51
C PHE A 297 -7.35 5.25 -17.49
N PHE A 298 -8.42 5.40 -16.70
CA PHE A 298 -9.49 4.40 -16.63
C PHE A 298 -10.22 4.21 -17.97
N ALA A 299 -10.45 5.29 -18.70
CA ALA A 299 -11.01 5.23 -20.06
C ALA A 299 -10.07 4.48 -21.02
N SER A 300 -8.76 4.67 -20.86
CA SER A 300 -7.71 3.95 -21.59
C SER A 300 -7.63 2.47 -21.21
N LEU A 301 -8.01 2.07 -20.00
CA LEU A 301 -7.85 0.70 -19.50
C LEU A 301 -9.07 -0.17 -19.79
N ILE A 302 -10.29 0.40 -19.63
CA ILE A 302 -11.55 -0.27 -20.00
C ILE A 302 -11.59 -0.56 -21.50
N GLY A 303 -11.24 0.42 -22.36
CA GLY A 303 -11.19 0.20 -23.81
C GLY A 303 -10.10 -0.81 -24.26
N ARG A 304 -9.12 -1.12 -23.41
CA ARG A 304 -8.00 -2.03 -23.73
C ARG A 304 -8.25 -3.47 -23.31
N TYR A 305 -8.90 -3.68 -22.17
CA TYR A 305 -9.15 -5.01 -21.63
C TYR A 305 -10.60 -5.50 -21.82
N TYR A 306 -11.55 -4.59 -22.00
CA TYR A 306 -12.97 -4.92 -22.11
C TYR A 306 -13.63 -4.49 -23.43
N GLY A 307 -12.95 -3.67 -24.24
CA GLY A 307 -13.44 -3.21 -25.56
C GLY A 307 -14.39 -2.02 -25.44
#